data_AF-F7JLW5-F1
#
_entry.id   AF-F7JLW5-F1
#
_cell.length_a   1.000
_cell.length_b   1.000
_cell.length_c   1.000
_cell.angle_alpha   90.00
_cell.angle_beta   90.00
_cell.angle_gamma   90.00
#
_symmetry.space_group_name_H-M   'P 1'
#
loop_
_entity.id
_entity.type
_entity.pdbx_description
1 polymer ?
#
loop_
_entity_poly.entity_id
_entity_poly.type
_entity_poly.pdbx_seq_one_letter_code
_entity_poly.pdbx_strand_id
1 'polypeptide(L)'
;MKRRTKKLVALGMTAAMTAGLVAGCGKKATPESLLTDMAKNLAEVESLMANIGVGMEMTDGTDTMGLEMKMDLETILKTEDTHAKGEMNIEMMGSKIGTEIELYSVKEDDKYVTYMKAADQWTKEETDVEDSDSEDASTGDFEKIAEDIAKSADAFTLSEEKTEVDGKKCFELKGKIDGSEVSDLMEDEMMGDLSSAGMDSEALDEVTIPCTMEIYEEDLLPAKISFDMKSAMADMAEESGLEINEFYMDVTYVEFDSVDEIKVPKNVIEAVEDSDSGLSALYEDDSDSKEEKNDKDSDDKEKSQAKEPAKQSGELGKTWDSYTVQINDKVLTLPCTLAELESAGVTLDREYTPEDYVVNVEEYELAWFMDGNGNEITVEMVNMTDKPIALKDCVVGGISVDAYSVEEGGLTVIFPGGIQIGSTEADVLAAYGEPSDTYESEEYGNSFTWFDENSENYYDGCSIDTELETGLVDSMSLTHYE
;
A
#
# COMPACT_ATOMS: atom_id res chain seq x y z
N MET A 1 87.90 0.14 6.03
CA MET A 1 87.76 -1.17 6.69
C MET A 1 86.82 -1.04 7.88
N LYS A 2 86.20 -2.16 8.30
CA LYS A 2 85.74 -2.56 9.65
C LYS A 2 86.29 -1.69 10.81
N ARG A 3 85.58 -1.38 11.91
CA ARG A 3 84.50 -2.07 12.69
C ARG A 3 83.48 -1.01 13.23
N ARG A 4 82.17 -1.25 13.51
CA ARG A 4 81.51 -2.10 14.55
C ARG A 4 82.07 -1.89 15.98
N THR A 5 81.33 -1.71 17.08
CA THR A 5 79.87 -1.57 17.46
C THR A 5 79.85 -0.97 18.90
N LYS A 6 78.78 -0.67 19.67
CA LYS A 6 77.32 -1.00 19.77
C LYS A 6 76.62 0.25 20.43
N LYS A 7 75.45 0.37 21.09
CA LYS A 7 74.29 -0.44 21.57
C LYS A 7 73.07 0.51 21.76
N LEU A 8 71.83 -0.02 21.74
CA LEU A 8 70.54 0.66 21.94
C LEU A 8 70.46 1.82 22.97
N VAL A 9 69.70 2.86 22.62
CA VAL A 9 68.69 3.52 23.50
C VAL A 9 67.44 3.74 22.62
N ALA A 10 66.25 3.89 23.23
CA ALA A 10 64.97 4.05 22.53
C ALA A 10 64.27 5.37 22.93
N LEU A 11 63.06 5.58 22.39
CA LEU A 11 62.09 6.67 22.65
C LEU A 11 62.41 8.07 22.11
N GLY A 12 61.40 8.65 21.48
CA GLY A 12 61.13 10.09 21.52
C GLY A 12 61.69 10.95 20.39
N MET A 13 60.92 11.10 19.30
CA MET A 13 60.54 12.44 18.83
C MET A 13 59.31 12.38 17.92
N THR A 14 58.34 13.25 18.21
CA THR A 14 57.14 13.48 17.41
C THR A 14 57.52 14.09 16.06
N ALA A 15 56.96 13.57 14.97
CA ALA A 15 57.00 14.19 13.67
C ALA A 15 55.57 14.17 13.10
N ALA A 16 54.87 15.31 13.21
CA ALA A 16 53.56 15.46 12.58
C ALA A 16 53.76 15.43 11.06
N MET A 17 53.27 14.39 10.41
CA MET A 17 53.20 14.33 8.95
C MET A 17 51.82 14.77 8.50
N THR A 18 51.66 16.08 8.42
CA THR A 18 50.57 16.73 7.69
C THR A 18 50.69 16.42 6.20
N ALA A 19 50.17 15.28 5.79
CA ALA A 19 49.50 15.16 4.50
C ALA A 19 48.06 15.67 4.69
N GLY A 20 47.41 16.29 3.71
CA GLY A 20 47.92 16.65 2.38
C GLY A 20 46.86 17.32 1.50
N LEU A 21 45.83 17.92 2.10
CA LEU A 21 44.64 18.43 1.43
C LEU A 21 44.93 19.77 0.71
N VAL A 22 45.11 19.75 -0.62
CA VAL A 22 45.14 20.95 -1.47
C VAL A 22 44.55 20.68 -2.86
N ALA A 23 43.22 20.67 -2.96
CA ALA A 23 42.37 21.07 -4.10
C ALA A 23 40.90 20.82 -3.69
N GLY A 24 39.94 21.75 -3.77
CA GLY A 24 40.01 23.21 -3.95
C GLY A 24 39.19 23.95 -2.87
N CYS A 25 38.89 25.24 -3.08
CA CYS A 25 37.89 26.06 -2.35
C CYS A 25 37.85 26.10 -0.80
N GLY A 26 38.90 25.72 -0.08
CA GLY A 26 39.39 26.48 1.10
C GLY A 26 38.57 26.49 2.41
N LYS A 27 37.35 25.96 2.48
CA LYS A 27 36.76 25.49 3.75
C LYS A 27 37.45 24.18 4.17
N LYS A 28 37.41 23.84 5.46
CA LYS A 28 37.61 22.45 5.90
C LYS A 28 36.25 21.77 5.75
N ALA A 29 36.18 20.57 5.17
CA ALA A 29 34.95 19.79 5.17
C ALA A 29 34.41 19.62 6.62
N THR A 30 33.18 20.06 6.80
CA THR A 30 32.28 19.87 7.94
C THR A 30 30.91 19.45 7.40
N PRO A 31 30.07 18.77 8.21
CA PRO A 31 28.70 18.41 7.81
C PRO A 31 27.92 19.62 7.27
N GLU A 32 27.84 20.70 8.06
CA GLU A 32 27.32 22.03 7.67
C GLU A 32 27.77 22.45 6.25
N SER A 33 29.08 22.41 5.96
CA SER A 33 29.59 22.84 4.65
C SER A 33 29.22 21.88 3.53
N LEU A 34 29.22 20.57 3.78
CA LEU A 34 28.96 19.56 2.75
C LEU A 34 27.47 19.55 2.41
N LEU A 35 26.58 19.58 3.40
CA LEU A 35 25.13 19.61 3.21
C LEU A 35 24.68 20.93 2.56
N THR A 36 25.23 22.08 2.99
CA THR A 36 24.96 23.37 2.34
C THR A 36 25.44 23.41 0.89
N ASP A 37 26.67 22.96 0.62
CA ASP A 37 27.24 22.99 -0.73
C ASP A 37 26.59 21.89 -1.63
N MET A 38 25.99 20.84 -1.03
CA MET A 38 25.22 19.77 -1.71
C MET A 38 23.81 20.21 -2.11
N ALA A 39 22.97 20.67 -1.18
CA ALA A 39 21.61 21.14 -1.49
C ALA A 39 21.66 22.26 -2.54
N LYS A 40 22.60 23.20 -2.38
CA LYS A 40 22.85 24.27 -3.36
C LYS A 40 23.35 23.76 -4.72
N ASN A 41 23.87 22.54 -4.85
CA ASN A 41 24.24 21.96 -6.14
C ASN A 41 23.10 21.10 -6.73
N LEU A 42 22.27 20.48 -5.89
CA LEU A 42 21.05 19.77 -6.30
C LEU A 42 20.03 20.75 -6.92
N ALA A 43 19.88 21.94 -6.33
CA ALA A 43 19.08 23.08 -6.83
C ALA A 43 19.49 23.66 -8.21
N GLU A 44 20.50 23.08 -8.88
CA GLU A 44 20.88 23.44 -10.26
C GLU A 44 20.91 22.21 -11.21
N VAL A 45 20.35 21.07 -10.78
CA VAL A 45 20.12 19.85 -11.58
C VAL A 45 18.80 19.98 -12.34
N GLU A 46 18.72 19.48 -13.57
CA GLU A 46 17.48 19.43 -14.36
C GLU A 46 16.77 18.06 -14.31
N SER A 47 17.51 16.96 -14.12
CA SER A 47 16.95 15.60 -13.93
C SER A 47 17.90 14.66 -13.17
N LEU A 48 17.35 13.59 -12.56
CA LEU A 48 18.12 12.58 -11.82
C LEU A 48 17.71 11.15 -12.16
N MET A 49 18.66 10.22 -11.92
CA MET A 49 18.40 8.79 -11.87
C MET A 49 18.88 8.21 -10.54
N ALA A 50 18.02 7.47 -9.85
CA ALA A 50 18.31 6.83 -8.57
C ALA A 50 17.84 5.37 -8.55
N ASN A 51 18.32 4.60 -7.57
CA ASN A 51 17.73 3.30 -7.21
C ASN A 51 17.25 3.42 -5.75
N ILE A 52 15.99 3.10 -5.51
CA ILE A 52 15.36 3.04 -4.19
C ILE A 52 15.32 1.58 -3.74
N GLY A 53 15.73 1.33 -2.50
CA GLY A 53 15.57 0.04 -1.82
C GLY A 53 14.84 0.22 -0.50
N VAL A 54 13.74 -0.51 -0.30
CA VAL A 54 13.06 -0.63 0.99
C VAL A 54 13.04 -2.10 1.37
N GLY A 55 13.46 -2.41 2.59
CA GLY A 55 13.51 -3.79 3.09
C GLY A 55 13.07 -3.87 4.53
N MET A 56 12.11 -4.77 4.81
CA MET A 56 11.55 -5.06 6.14
C MET A 56 11.44 -6.57 6.30
N GLU A 57 11.86 -7.11 7.45
CA GLU A 57 11.70 -8.52 7.82
C GLU A 57 11.35 -8.60 9.31
N MET A 58 10.23 -9.26 9.63
CA MET A 58 9.72 -9.45 10.99
C MET A 58 9.32 -10.90 11.26
N THR A 59 9.39 -11.33 12.51
CA THR A 59 9.01 -12.69 12.93
C THR A 59 8.42 -12.71 14.35
N ASP A 60 7.46 -13.59 14.59
CA ASP A 60 6.95 -13.94 15.93
C ASP A 60 7.78 -15.07 16.60
N GLY A 61 8.82 -15.56 15.92
CA GLY A 61 9.62 -16.73 16.29
C GLY A 61 9.08 -18.07 15.77
N THR A 62 7.94 -18.06 15.04
CA THR A 62 7.33 -19.22 14.39
C THR A 62 7.34 -19.08 12.86
N ASP A 63 6.85 -17.94 12.37
CA ASP A 63 6.74 -17.57 10.96
C ASP A 63 7.51 -16.27 10.67
N THR A 64 7.74 -15.99 9.39
CA THR A 64 8.44 -14.78 8.94
C THR A 64 7.58 -14.05 7.91
N MET A 65 7.46 -12.75 8.11
CA MET A 65 6.88 -11.81 7.15
C MET A 65 7.99 -10.88 6.66
N GLY A 66 8.03 -10.62 5.35
CA GLY A 66 9.04 -9.75 4.77
C GLY A 66 8.51 -8.97 3.57
N LEU A 67 9.05 -7.77 3.39
CA LEU A 67 8.81 -6.90 2.25
C LEU A 67 10.18 -6.42 1.73
N GLU A 68 10.45 -6.66 0.45
CA GLU A 68 11.67 -6.20 -0.24
C GLU A 68 11.28 -5.56 -1.57
N MET A 69 11.26 -4.23 -1.60
CA MET A 69 10.97 -3.42 -2.77
C MET A 69 12.27 -2.81 -3.31
N LYS A 70 12.50 -2.93 -4.61
CA LYS A 70 13.62 -2.26 -5.31
C LYS A 70 13.13 -1.63 -6.59
N MET A 71 13.35 -0.33 -6.76
CA MET A 71 12.90 0.44 -7.91
C MET A 71 14.07 1.26 -8.48
N ASP A 72 14.25 1.20 -9.79
CA ASP A 72 15.02 2.18 -10.56
C ASP A 72 14.07 3.38 -10.82
N LEU A 73 14.53 4.61 -10.57
CA LEU A 73 13.76 5.86 -10.65
C LEU A 73 14.43 6.86 -11.60
N GLU A 74 13.66 7.43 -12.52
CA GLU A 74 14.01 8.56 -13.38
C GLU A 74 13.04 9.73 -13.09
N THR A 75 13.55 10.94 -12.77
CA THR A 75 12.71 12.12 -12.46
C THR A 75 13.26 13.39 -13.11
N ILE A 76 12.38 14.23 -13.66
CA ILE A 76 12.69 15.58 -14.18
C ILE A 76 12.19 16.62 -13.17
N LEU A 77 13.10 17.12 -12.33
CA LEU A 77 12.81 17.95 -11.14
C LEU A 77 11.98 19.21 -11.38
N LYS A 78 11.88 19.66 -12.64
CA LYS A 78 11.23 20.92 -13.02
C LYS A 78 9.80 20.75 -13.56
N THR A 79 9.41 19.54 -13.94
CA THR A 79 8.06 19.21 -14.38
C THR A 79 7.41 18.15 -13.48
N GLU A 80 8.17 17.63 -12.51
CA GLU A 80 7.85 16.49 -11.63
C GLU A 80 7.55 15.18 -12.39
N ASP A 81 7.61 15.18 -13.73
CA ASP A 81 7.51 13.98 -14.56
C ASP A 81 8.49 12.91 -14.06
N THR A 82 7.96 11.73 -13.77
CA THR A 82 8.65 10.65 -13.06
C THR A 82 8.31 9.29 -13.67
N HIS A 83 9.30 8.43 -13.80
CA HIS A 83 9.16 7.01 -14.14
C HIS A 83 9.90 6.17 -13.12
N ALA A 84 9.20 5.21 -12.51
CA ALA A 84 9.79 4.21 -11.62
C ALA A 84 9.55 2.81 -12.18
N LYS A 85 10.52 1.90 -12.05
CA LYS A 85 10.35 0.49 -12.44
C LYS A 85 11.10 -0.43 -11.49
N GLY A 86 10.47 -1.50 -11.03
CA GLY A 86 11.04 -2.33 -9.98
C GLY A 86 10.42 -3.70 -9.79
N GLU A 87 10.91 -4.38 -8.76
CA GLU A 87 10.36 -5.63 -8.23
C GLU A 87 9.99 -5.41 -6.76
N MET A 88 8.71 -5.60 -6.42
CA MET A 88 8.24 -5.74 -5.05
C MET A 88 8.17 -7.23 -4.71
N ASN A 89 8.77 -7.64 -3.60
CA ASN A 89 8.73 -9.02 -3.15
C ASN A 89 8.15 -9.08 -1.74
N ILE A 90 7.14 -9.93 -1.55
CA ILE A 90 6.51 -10.21 -0.26
C ILE A 90 6.90 -11.64 0.15
N GLU A 91 7.41 -11.82 1.36
CA GLU A 91 7.62 -13.13 1.98
C GLU A 91 6.58 -13.34 3.09
N MET A 92 5.86 -14.47 3.03
CA MET A 92 4.82 -14.82 3.99
C MET A 92 4.86 -16.34 4.24
N MET A 93 4.88 -16.76 5.50
CA MET A 93 4.97 -18.18 5.89
C MET A 93 6.14 -18.94 5.19
N GLY A 94 7.25 -18.24 4.93
CA GLY A 94 8.43 -18.78 4.23
C GLY A 94 8.26 -19.02 2.72
N SER A 95 7.21 -18.46 2.11
CA SER A 95 7.01 -18.40 0.66
C SER A 95 7.22 -16.96 0.17
N LYS A 96 8.08 -16.77 -0.83
CA LYS A 96 8.37 -15.45 -1.41
C LYS A 96 7.70 -15.28 -2.77
N ILE A 97 6.79 -14.32 -2.84
CA ILE A 97 6.05 -13.87 -4.04
C ILE A 97 6.73 -12.60 -4.54
N GLY A 98 6.88 -12.46 -5.87
CA GLY A 98 7.53 -11.30 -6.48
C GLY A 98 6.70 -10.76 -7.65
N THR A 99 6.45 -9.45 -7.65
CA THR A 99 5.63 -8.73 -8.62
C THR A 99 6.46 -7.61 -9.25
N GLU A 100 6.41 -7.49 -10.58
CA GLU A 100 6.98 -6.34 -11.28
C GLU A 100 6.05 -5.13 -11.11
N ILE A 101 6.60 -4.01 -10.65
CA ILE A 101 5.92 -2.72 -10.55
C ILE A 101 6.53 -1.75 -11.57
N GLU A 102 5.69 -0.93 -12.20
CA GLU A 102 6.15 0.15 -13.08
C GLU A 102 5.18 1.33 -12.99
N LEU A 103 5.67 2.53 -12.71
CA LEU A 103 4.87 3.73 -12.49
C LEU A 103 5.35 4.84 -13.42
N TYR A 104 4.42 5.53 -14.06
CA TYR A 104 4.65 6.84 -14.68
C TYR A 104 3.76 7.87 -13.98
N SER A 105 4.30 8.98 -13.54
CA SER A 105 3.51 10.18 -13.24
C SER A 105 3.98 11.31 -14.15
N VAL A 106 3.04 11.98 -14.81
CA VAL A 106 3.33 13.05 -15.78
C VAL A 106 2.31 14.17 -15.68
N LYS A 107 2.71 15.40 -16.02
CA LYS A 107 1.80 16.54 -16.01
C LYS A 107 1.04 16.69 -17.32
N GLU A 108 -0.28 16.47 -17.33
CA GLU A 108 -1.14 16.66 -18.50
C GLU A 108 -2.10 17.84 -18.29
N ASP A 109 -1.95 18.88 -19.12
CA ASP A 109 -2.59 20.20 -18.98
C ASP A 109 -2.44 20.79 -17.55
N ASP A 110 -3.52 20.89 -16.77
CA ASP A 110 -3.54 21.42 -15.40
C ASP A 110 -3.71 20.30 -14.33
N LYS A 111 -3.40 19.05 -14.69
CA LYS A 111 -3.45 17.86 -13.80
C LYS A 111 -2.11 17.13 -13.71
N TYR A 112 -1.93 16.35 -12.65
CA TYR A 112 -1.03 15.19 -12.66
C TYR A 112 -1.80 13.93 -13.06
N VAL A 113 -1.16 13.07 -13.85
CA VAL A 113 -1.74 11.82 -14.32
C VAL A 113 -0.77 10.68 -14.02
N THR A 114 -1.17 9.80 -13.11
CA THR A 114 -0.38 8.65 -12.67
C THR A 114 -0.90 7.38 -13.32
N TYR A 115 0.00 6.60 -13.90
CA TYR A 115 -0.24 5.29 -14.50
C TYR A 115 0.60 4.27 -13.74
N MET A 116 -0.03 3.36 -12.99
CA MET A 116 0.67 2.34 -12.22
C MET A 116 0.43 0.95 -12.81
N LYS A 117 1.47 0.13 -12.83
CA LYS A 117 1.43 -1.29 -13.15
C LYS A 117 1.64 -2.11 -11.88
N ALA A 118 0.70 -3.01 -11.60
CA ALA A 118 0.82 -4.07 -10.60
C ALA A 118 0.16 -5.35 -11.13
N ALA A 119 0.65 -6.53 -10.74
CA ALA A 119 0.09 -7.83 -11.14
C ALA A 119 -0.15 -8.01 -12.67
N ASP A 120 0.73 -7.44 -13.50
CA ASP A 120 0.60 -7.37 -14.98
C ASP A 120 -0.59 -6.55 -15.54
N GLN A 121 -1.39 -5.90 -14.68
CA GLN A 121 -2.43 -4.92 -15.05
C GLN A 121 -1.91 -3.48 -14.97
N TRP A 122 -2.55 -2.55 -15.68
CA TRP A 122 -2.30 -1.10 -15.58
C TRP A 122 -3.54 -0.39 -15.06
N THR A 123 -3.35 0.57 -14.15
CA THR A 123 -4.36 1.53 -13.69
C THR A 123 -3.99 2.95 -14.13
N LYS A 124 -4.96 3.86 -14.06
CA LYS A 124 -4.76 5.30 -14.29
C LYS A 124 -5.52 6.10 -13.23
N GLU A 125 -4.89 7.14 -12.73
CA GLU A 125 -5.43 8.13 -11.81
C GLU A 125 -5.19 9.56 -12.34
N GLU A 126 -6.01 10.52 -11.92
CA GLU A 126 -5.86 11.94 -12.24
C GLU A 126 -6.03 12.79 -10.98
N THR A 127 -5.08 13.67 -10.70
CA THR A 127 -5.08 14.56 -9.53
C THR A 127 -5.02 16.02 -9.98
N ASP A 128 -5.91 16.87 -9.45
CA ASP A 128 -6.01 18.28 -9.84
C ASP A 128 -4.99 19.15 -9.08
N VAL A 129 -4.28 20.03 -9.80
CA VAL A 129 -3.13 20.82 -9.30
C VAL A 129 -3.55 22.02 -8.42
N GLU A 130 -4.85 22.21 -8.15
CA GLU A 130 -5.34 23.21 -7.17
C GLU A 130 -5.82 22.58 -5.84
N ASP A 131 -6.10 21.26 -5.78
CA ASP A 131 -6.39 20.55 -4.53
C ASP A 131 -5.12 19.89 -3.94
N SER A 132 -4.01 19.88 -4.69
CA SER A 132 -2.67 19.62 -4.16
C SER A 132 -2.16 20.79 -3.30
N ASP A 133 -2.74 20.99 -2.11
CA ASP A 133 -2.04 21.61 -0.96
C ASP A 133 -0.80 20.75 -0.57
N SER A 134 -0.75 19.51 -1.06
CA SER A 134 0.45 18.69 -1.23
C SER A 134 1.42 19.23 -2.31
N GLU A 135 2.06 20.38 -2.04
CA GLU A 135 3.41 20.69 -2.59
C GLU A 135 4.48 19.71 -1.99
N ASP A 136 4.16 18.41 -1.96
CA ASP A 136 4.80 17.38 -1.10
C ASP A 136 4.65 15.95 -1.64
N ALA A 137 3.49 15.60 -2.23
CA ALA A 137 3.14 14.23 -2.61
C ALA A 137 3.78 13.81 -3.94
N SER A 138 5.11 13.74 -3.96
CA SER A 138 5.81 12.92 -4.94
C SER A 138 7.12 12.39 -4.36
N THR A 139 7.47 11.17 -4.77
CA THR A 139 8.80 10.56 -4.55
C THR A 139 9.95 11.35 -5.19
N GLY A 140 9.69 12.49 -5.84
CA GLY A 140 10.66 13.34 -6.53
C GLY A 140 11.20 14.54 -5.74
N ASP A 141 10.63 14.93 -4.59
CA ASP A 141 11.02 16.18 -3.89
C ASP A 141 12.33 16.10 -3.07
N PHE A 142 13.33 15.42 -3.63
CA PHE A 142 14.66 15.25 -3.05
C PHE A 142 15.39 16.57 -2.74
N GLU A 143 15.01 17.69 -3.36
CA GLU A 143 15.58 19.00 -3.04
C GLU A 143 15.18 19.45 -1.64
N LYS A 144 13.89 19.30 -1.27
CA LYS A 144 13.39 19.55 0.09
C LYS A 144 14.04 18.62 1.12
N ILE A 145 14.10 17.31 0.84
CA ILE A 145 14.80 16.33 1.70
C ILE A 145 16.26 16.76 1.93
N ALA A 146 16.95 17.22 0.89
CA ALA A 146 18.31 17.71 0.99
C ALA A 146 18.42 19.04 1.77
N GLU A 147 17.44 19.95 1.65
CA GLU A 147 17.37 21.18 2.44
C GLU A 147 17.10 20.90 3.93
N ASP A 148 16.15 20.03 4.27
CA ASP A 148 15.78 19.73 5.67
C ASP A 148 16.89 18.98 6.41
N ILE A 149 17.49 17.97 5.77
CA ILE A 149 18.70 17.34 6.35
C ILE A 149 19.87 18.35 6.46
N ALA A 150 19.94 19.37 5.58
CA ALA A 150 20.92 20.47 5.71
C ALA A 150 20.58 21.46 6.84
N LYS A 151 19.29 21.68 7.18
CA LYS A 151 18.87 22.41 8.39
C LYS A 151 19.31 21.65 9.65
N SER A 152 19.22 20.33 9.62
CA SER A 152 19.64 19.39 10.69
C SER A 152 21.15 19.04 10.73
N ALA A 153 22.01 19.79 10.03
CA ALA A 153 23.44 19.50 9.87
C ALA A 153 24.28 19.39 11.16
N ASP A 154 23.83 19.97 12.29
CA ASP A 154 24.50 19.84 13.61
C ASP A 154 24.33 18.43 14.22
N ALA A 155 23.36 17.63 13.75
CA ALA A 155 23.16 16.24 14.16
C ALA A 155 24.14 15.25 13.49
N PHE A 156 24.82 15.68 12.41
CA PHE A 156 25.70 14.83 11.61
C PHE A 156 27.17 14.92 12.02
N THR A 157 27.89 13.82 11.81
CA THR A 157 29.33 13.71 12.04
C THR A 157 30.03 13.22 10.78
N LEU A 158 31.10 13.90 10.37
CA LEU A 158 31.91 13.53 9.20
C LEU A 158 32.94 12.46 9.61
N SER A 159 32.90 11.31 8.95
CA SER A 159 33.83 10.20 9.17
C SER A 159 35.28 10.55 8.78
N GLU A 160 36.25 9.94 9.48
CA GLU A 160 37.68 10.06 9.12
C GLU A 160 38.07 9.16 7.93
N GLU A 161 37.32 8.09 7.70
CA GLU A 161 37.46 7.22 6.53
C GLU A 161 36.52 7.67 5.41
N LYS A 162 36.84 7.27 4.17
CA LYS A 162 36.11 7.65 2.96
C LYS A 162 35.53 6.42 2.30
N THR A 163 34.33 6.56 1.76
CA THR A 163 33.57 5.51 1.10
C THR A 163 33.63 5.66 -0.43
N GLU A 164 33.02 4.71 -1.14
CA GLU A 164 33.06 4.63 -2.60
C GLU A 164 31.71 4.09 -3.11
N VAL A 165 30.93 4.94 -3.78
CA VAL A 165 29.62 4.62 -4.38
C VAL A 165 29.80 4.66 -5.90
N ASP A 166 29.38 3.62 -6.62
CA ASP A 166 29.62 3.46 -8.07
C ASP A 166 31.09 3.74 -8.52
N GLY A 167 32.07 3.35 -7.69
CA GLY A 167 33.49 3.61 -7.96
C GLY A 167 33.93 5.09 -7.86
N LYS A 168 33.00 6.01 -7.62
CA LYS A 168 33.21 7.43 -7.30
C LYS A 168 33.43 7.54 -5.79
N LYS A 169 34.28 8.47 -5.32
CA LYS A 169 34.57 8.63 -3.89
C LYS A 169 33.59 9.54 -3.21
N CYS A 170 33.27 9.23 -1.95
CA CYS A 170 32.31 9.97 -1.16
C CYS A 170 32.89 10.45 0.18
N PHE A 171 32.37 11.57 0.67
CA PHE A 171 32.38 11.90 2.08
C PHE A 171 31.23 11.14 2.76
N GLU A 172 31.50 10.44 3.86
CA GLU A 172 30.47 9.78 4.66
C GLU A 172 30.10 10.67 5.86
N LEU A 173 28.82 11.04 5.95
CA LEU A 173 28.21 11.71 7.09
C LEU A 173 27.31 10.72 7.85
N LYS A 174 27.48 10.62 9.16
CA LYS A 174 26.64 9.79 10.04
C LYS A 174 26.00 10.64 11.12
N GLY A 175 24.67 10.59 11.19
CA GLY A 175 23.87 11.37 12.13
C GLY A 175 22.65 10.59 12.61
N LYS A 176 21.72 11.34 13.18
CA LYS A 176 20.35 10.94 13.47
C LYS A 176 19.44 12.07 13.00
N ILE A 177 18.28 11.71 12.49
CA ILE A 177 17.15 12.61 12.29
C ILE A 177 16.04 12.21 13.24
N ASP A 178 15.16 13.15 13.57
CA ASP A 178 13.95 12.89 14.33
C ASP A 178 12.91 12.25 13.38
N GLY A 179 12.11 11.30 13.84
CA GLY A 179 11.29 10.46 12.96
C GLY A 179 10.17 11.19 12.23
N SER A 180 9.77 12.37 12.72
CA SER A 180 8.85 13.28 12.03
C SER A 180 9.40 13.75 10.67
N GLU A 181 10.72 13.91 10.55
CA GLU A 181 11.38 14.25 9.27
C GLU A 181 11.60 12.99 8.38
N VAL A 182 10.84 11.92 8.65
CA VAL A 182 10.72 10.68 7.85
C VAL A 182 9.25 10.29 7.63
N SER A 183 8.33 10.56 8.56
CA SER A 183 6.89 10.50 8.28
C SER A 183 6.48 11.52 7.21
N ASP A 184 7.04 12.73 7.23
CA ASP A 184 6.96 13.70 6.11
C ASP A 184 7.47 13.14 4.75
N LEU A 185 8.16 11.98 4.73
CA LEU A 185 8.70 11.32 3.53
C LEU A 185 8.01 9.99 3.18
N MET A 186 7.05 9.56 3.99
CA MET A 186 6.30 8.31 3.84
C MET A 186 4.83 8.67 3.84
N GLU A 187 4.26 8.78 2.65
CA GLU A 187 2.90 9.26 2.38
C GLU A 187 1.84 8.65 3.33
N ASP A 188 0.83 9.45 3.71
CA ASP A 188 -0.25 9.04 4.63
C ASP A 188 -0.92 7.72 4.23
N GLU A 189 -0.92 7.35 2.94
CA GLU A 189 -1.45 6.07 2.44
C GLU A 189 -0.51 4.89 2.76
N MET A 190 0.80 5.02 2.50
CA MET A 190 1.80 4.03 2.94
C MET A 190 1.86 3.91 4.47
N MET A 191 1.67 5.02 5.18
CA MET A 191 1.56 5.05 6.64
C MET A 191 0.23 4.48 7.14
N GLY A 192 -0.85 4.62 6.38
CA GLY A 192 -2.15 3.98 6.64
C GLY A 192 -2.04 2.46 6.64
N ASP A 193 -1.45 1.89 5.58
CA ASP A 193 -1.14 0.45 5.50
C ASP A 193 -0.22 0.00 6.66
N LEU A 194 0.82 0.77 6.99
CA LEU A 194 1.68 0.49 8.15
C LEU A 194 0.92 0.52 9.48
N SER A 195 -0.02 1.46 9.65
CA SER A 195 -0.85 1.56 10.85
C SER A 195 -1.79 0.37 11.00
N SER A 196 -2.30 -0.19 9.90
CA SER A 196 -3.08 -1.44 9.89
C SER A 196 -2.24 -2.65 10.34
N ALA A 197 -0.93 -2.64 10.04
CA ALA A 197 0.05 -3.59 10.55
C ALA A 197 0.52 -3.29 12.00
N GLY A 198 -0.10 -2.31 12.66
CA GLY A 198 0.17 -1.94 14.06
C GLY A 198 1.27 -0.89 14.25
N MET A 199 1.69 -0.18 13.20
CA MET A 199 2.72 0.87 13.26
C MET A 199 2.08 2.27 13.28
N ASP A 200 1.68 2.70 14.47
CA ASP A 200 1.15 4.04 14.76
C ASP A 200 2.11 5.16 14.30
N SER A 201 1.58 6.18 13.61
CA SER A 201 2.36 7.33 13.15
C SER A 201 2.80 8.23 14.30
N GLU A 202 2.03 8.35 15.40
CA GLU A 202 2.47 9.09 16.59
C GLU A 202 3.72 8.44 17.24
N ALA A 203 3.95 7.14 17.00
CA ALA A 203 5.13 6.43 17.47
C ALA A 203 6.39 6.68 16.62
N LEU A 204 6.25 7.09 15.35
CA LEU A 204 7.39 7.52 14.52
C LEU A 204 7.89 8.90 14.93
N ASP A 205 7.00 9.83 15.28
CA ASP A 205 7.37 11.19 15.70
C ASP A 205 8.23 11.23 16.98
N GLU A 206 8.06 10.28 17.92
CA GLU A 206 8.85 10.24 19.16
C GLU A 206 10.24 9.56 19.03
N VAL A 207 10.58 8.92 17.91
CA VAL A 207 11.83 8.16 17.72
C VAL A 207 12.90 8.93 16.93
N THR A 208 14.15 8.42 16.95
CA THR A 208 15.28 9.06 16.24
C THR A 208 15.99 8.07 15.31
N ILE A 209 15.79 8.20 14.01
CA ILE A 209 16.28 7.26 13.00
C ILE A 209 17.76 7.56 12.70
N PRO A 210 18.68 6.58 12.82
CA PRO A 210 20.07 6.75 12.38
C PRO A 210 20.12 6.90 10.86
N CYS A 211 20.75 7.99 10.40
CA CYS A 211 20.90 8.30 8.98
C CYS A 211 22.39 8.31 8.59
N THR A 212 22.71 7.66 7.47
CA THR A 212 24.01 7.77 6.80
C THR A 212 23.81 8.42 5.43
N MET A 213 24.60 9.45 5.14
CA MET A 213 24.65 10.09 3.83
C MET A 213 26.06 9.98 3.24
N GLU A 214 26.12 9.73 1.95
CA GLU A 214 27.33 9.70 1.14
C GLU A 214 27.25 10.80 0.08
N ILE A 215 28.26 11.66 -0.01
CA ILE A 215 28.27 12.84 -0.89
C ILE A 215 29.51 12.78 -1.78
N TYR A 216 29.34 12.86 -3.11
CA TYR A 216 30.43 12.71 -4.09
C TYR A 216 31.51 13.78 -3.93
N GLU A 217 32.80 13.37 -3.91
CA GLU A 217 33.93 14.27 -3.64
C GLU A 217 34.17 15.36 -4.71
N GLU A 218 33.81 15.10 -5.97
CA GLU A 218 34.19 15.98 -7.09
C GLU A 218 33.12 17.05 -7.36
N ASP A 219 31.83 16.66 -7.36
CA ASP A 219 30.70 17.52 -7.72
C ASP A 219 29.82 17.93 -6.52
N LEU A 220 30.05 17.33 -5.33
CA LEU A 220 29.31 17.56 -4.07
C LEU A 220 27.80 17.23 -4.11
N LEU A 221 27.33 16.53 -5.13
CA LEU A 221 25.97 15.97 -5.20
C LEU A 221 25.81 14.74 -4.29
N PRO A 222 24.58 14.38 -3.87
CA PRO A 222 24.34 13.17 -3.09
C PRO A 222 24.71 11.91 -3.90
N ALA A 223 25.17 10.88 -3.20
CA ALA A 223 25.57 9.59 -3.76
C ALA A 223 24.72 8.45 -3.20
N LYS A 224 24.52 8.44 -1.88
CA LYS A 224 23.60 7.52 -1.20
C LYS A 224 23.03 8.19 0.06
N ILE A 225 21.77 7.91 0.38
CA ILE A 225 21.15 8.17 1.68
C ILE A 225 20.64 6.81 2.21
N SER A 226 20.72 6.57 3.52
CA SER A 226 20.30 5.31 4.14
C SER A 226 19.82 5.49 5.58
N PHE A 227 18.67 4.89 5.89
CA PHE A 227 17.96 5.01 7.16
C PHE A 227 17.86 3.63 7.86
N ASP A 228 18.31 3.53 9.11
CA ASP A 228 18.30 2.30 9.95
C ASP A 228 17.07 2.29 10.86
N MET A 229 15.89 2.08 10.27
CA MET A 229 14.59 2.16 10.95
C MET A 229 14.38 1.02 11.95
N LYS A 230 15.04 -0.14 11.76
CA LYS A 230 15.04 -1.26 12.73
C LYS A 230 15.35 -0.79 14.15
N SER A 231 16.34 0.09 14.31
CA SER A 231 16.75 0.57 15.63
C SER A 231 15.76 1.53 16.30
N ALA A 232 14.81 2.09 15.54
CA ALA A 232 13.74 2.95 16.02
C ALA A 232 12.47 2.13 16.38
N MET A 233 12.11 1.17 15.53
CA MET A 233 10.91 0.34 15.70
C MET A 233 11.06 -0.87 16.64
N ALA A 234 12.29 -1.26 17.01
CA ALA A 234 12.53 -2.45 17.83
C ALA A 234 11.83 -2.44 19.20
N ASP A 235 11.80 -1.29 19.89
CA ASP A 235 11.17 -1.17 21.21
C ASP A 235 9.64 -1.35 21.12
N MET A 236 9.02 -0.92 20.01
CA MET A 236 7.58 -1.06 19.73
C MET A 236 7.22 -2.51 19.38
N ALA A 237 8.02 -3.16 18.54
CA ALA A 237 7.84 -4.56 18.19
C ALA A 237 8.01 -5.51 19.40
N GLU A 238 8.92 -5.22 20.33
CA GLU A 238 9.06 -6.00 21.58
C GLU A 238 7.78 -5.98 22.44
N GLU A 239 6.99 -4.89 22.43
CA GLU A 239 5.71 -4.84 23.18
C GLU A 239 4.60 -5.67 22.49
N SER A 240 4.56 -5.70 21.16
CA SER A 240 3.65 -6.55 20.36
C SER A 240 4.10 -8.02 20.28
N GLY A 241 5.32 -8.34 20.72
CA GLY A 241 5.89 -9.71 20.71
C GLY A 241 6.55 -10.12 19.39
N LEU A 242 6.86 -9.16 18.52
CA LEU A 242 7.52 -9.36 17.23
C LEU A 242 9.03 -9.03 17.33
N GLU A 243 9.89 -9.77 16.62
CA GLU A 243 11.30 -9.46 16.43
C GLU A 243 11.51 -8.91 15.01
N ILE A 244 11.93 -7.64 14.90
CA ILE A 244 12.35 -7.04 13.62
C ILE A 244 13.75 -7.55 13.30
N ASN A 245 13.91 -8.33 12.23
CA ASN A 245 15.20 -8.83 11.75
C ASN A 245 15.93 -7.78 10.90
N GLU A 246 15.22 -7.08 10.03
CA GLU A 246 15.73 -6.04 9.14
C GLU A 246 14.63 -4.98 8.94
N PHE A 247 15.00 -3.69 8.93
CA PHE A 247 14.10 -2.60 8.49
C PHE A 247 14.95 -1.40 8.07
N TYR A 248 14.98 -1.11 6.77
CA TYR A 248 15.76 -0.03 6.16
C TYR A 248 15.05 0.59 4.96
N MET A 249 15.45 1.83 4.66
CA MET A 249 15.22 2.50 3.38
C MET A 249 16.56 3.07 2.91
N ASP A 250 16.87 2.92 1.62
CA ASP A 250 18.05 3.51 1.00
C ASP A 250 17.75 4.07 -0.39
N VAL A 251 18.39 5.20 -0.72
CA VAL A 251 18.30 5.86 -2.02
C VAL A 251 19.72 6.05 -2.54
N THR A 252 20.03 5.45 -3.69
CA THR A 252 21.38 5.46 -4.30
C THR A 252 21.34 6.19 -5.64
N TYR A 253 21.97 7.37 -5.71
CA TYR A 253 21.95 8.27 -6.87
C TYR A 253 23.01 7.88 -7.91
N VAL A 254 22.58 7.61 -9.14
CA VAL A 254 23.41 7.02 -10.21
C VAL A 254 23.98 8.07 -11.15
N GLU A 255 23.10 8.86 -11.76
CA GLU A 255 23.42 9.92 -12.72
C GLU A 255 22.51 11.15 -12.48
N PHE A 256 22.96 12.31 -12.97
CA PHE A 256 22.27 13.60 -12.94
C PHE A 256 22.37 14.24 -14.34
N ASP A 257 21.41 15.08 -14.71
CA ASP A 257 21.29 15.75 -16.01
C ASP A 257 21.38 14.77 -17.21
N SER A 258 20.75 13.60 -17.06
CA SER A 258 20.86 12.45 -17.97
C SER A 258 19.54 12.06 -18.65
N VAL A 259 18.40 12.43 -18.04
CA VAL A 259 17.05 12.18 -18.57
C VAL A 259 16.58 13.44 -19.31
N ASP A 260 16.40 13.34 -20.64
CA ASP A 260 15.97 14.45 -21.51
C ASP A 260 14.45 14.73 -21.42
N GLU A 261 13.64 13.67 -21.33
CA GLU A 261 12.17 13.71 -21.49
C GLU A 261 11.54 12.36 -21.06
N ILE A 262 10.64 12.36 -20.07
CA ILE A 262 9.87 11.18 -19.65
C ILE A 262 8.55 11.13 -20.43
N LYS A 263 8.13 9.94 -20.86
CA LYS A 263 6.90 9.73 -21.66
C LYS A 263 6.23 8.41 -21.37
N VAL A 264 4.95 8.48 -21.02
CA VAL A 264 4.04 7.33 -20.94
C VAL A 264 4.01 6.59 -22.29
N PRO A 265 4.34 5.29 -22.35
CA PRO A 265 4.30 4.53 -23.58
C PRO A 265 2.87 4.41 -24.12
N LYS A 266 2.72 4.41 -25.45
CA LYS A 266 1.39 4.31 -26.09
C LYS A 266 0.60 3.07 -25.67
N ASN A 267 1.28 1.96 -25.40
CA ASN A 267 0.68 0.72 -24.93
C ASN A 267 0.29 0.71 -23.44
N VAL A 268 0.64 1.75 -22.69
CA VAL A 268 0.14 1.99 -21.32
C VAL A 268 -1.15 2.78 -21.42
N ILE A 269 -1.15 3.89 -22.18
CA ILE A 269 -2.35 4.67 -22.49
C ILE A 269 -3.43 3.77 -23.14
N GLU A 270 -3.07 3.03 -24.18
CA GLU A 270 -3.99 2.11 -24.88
C GLU A 270 -4.46 0.94 -23.96
N ALA A 271 -3.74 0.60 -22.88
CA ALA A 271 -4.17 -0.42 -21.91
C ALA A 271 -5.18 0.11 -20.89
N VAL A 272 -5.09 1.39 -20.50
CA VAL A 272 -6.05 2.04 -19.60
C VAL A 272 -7.24 2.67 -20.33
N GLU A 273 -7.12 2.97 -21.63
CA GLU A 273 -8.23 3.39 -22.50
C GLU A 273 -9.16 2.22 -22.88
N ASP A 274 -8.65 0.99 -22.97
CA ASP A 274 -9.47 -0.23 -23.19
C ASP A 274 -10.10 -0.75 -21.88
N SER A 275 -9.72 -0.23 -20.70
CA SER A 275 -10.36 -0.51 -19.40
C SER A 275 -11.30 0.63 -18.97
N ASP A 276 -12.54 0.60 -19.46
CA ASP A 276 -13.58 1.63 -19.22
C ASP A 276 -14.19 1.51 -17.81
N SER A 277 -13.34 1.59 -16.78
CA SER A 277 -13.68 1.58 -15.35
C SER A 277 -12.66 2.39 -14.56
N GLY A 278 -12.62 3.71 -14.79
CA GLY A 278 -11.74 4.62 -14.05
C GLY A 278 -12.07 4.66 -12.56
N LEU A 279 -11.05 4.55 -11.71
CA LEU A 279 -11.19 4.47 -10.25
C LEU A 279 -11.60 5.81 -9.58
N SER A 280 -11.84 6.86 -10.38
CA SER A 280 -12.35 8.17 -9.92
C SER A 280 -13.80 8.13 -9.41
N ALA A 281 -14.47 6.97 -9.44
CA ALA A 281 -15.85 6.81 -8.95
C ALA A 281 -15.97 6.69 -7.42
N LEU A 282 -14.85 6.65 -6.68
CA LEU A 282 -14.85 6.43 -5.23
C LEU A 282 -14.71 7.72 -4.39
N TYR A 283 -14.31 8.86 -4.97
CA TYR A 283 -13.90 10.06 -4.21
C TYR A 283 -14.44 11.42 -4.71
N GLU A 284 -15.54 11.46 -5.48
CA GLU A 284 -16.26 12.72 -5.78
C GLU A 284 -17.55 12.90 -4.95
N ASP A 285 -17.45 13.55 -3.77
CA ASP A 285 -18.58 14.33 -3.21
C ASP A 285 -18.67 15.68 -3.95
N ASP A 286 -19.28 15.70 -5.15
CA ASP A 286 -19.78 16.97 -5.72
C ASP A 286 -21.28 17.14 -5.44
N SER A 287 -21.55 17.63 -4.24
CA SER A 287 -22.88 18.06 -3.80
C SER A 287 -23.34 19.42 -4.39
N ASP A 288 -22.83 19.92 -5.53
CA ASP A 288 -23.42 21.08 -6.25
C ASP A 288 -23.79 20.90 -7.75
N SER A 289 -25.10 20.90 -7.95
CA SER A 289 -25.85 20.72 -9.21
C SER A 289 -25.45 21.59 -10.41
N LYS A 290 -25.09 20.94 -11.53
CA LYS A 290 -25.05 21.57 -12.87
C LYS A 290 -25.69 20.70 -13.95
N GLU A 291 -26.86 21.10 -14.44
CA GLU A 291 -27.36 20.62 -15.73
C GLU A 291 -26.45 21.15 -16.87
N GLU A 292 -25.78 20.29 -17.62
CA GLU A 292 -25.64 20.48 -19.08
C GLU A 292 -26.00 19.18 -19.82
N LYS A 293 -26.67 19.32 -20.97
CA LYS A 293 -27.21 18.19 -21.76
C LYS A 293 -26.33 17.97 -22.98
N ASN A 294 -26.03 16.72 -23.30
CA ASN A 294 -25.78 16.31 -24.67
C ASN A 294 -26.50 15.00 -25.00
N ASP A 295 -27.54 15.10 -25.83
CA ASP A 295 -28.24 13.93 -26.37
C ASP A 295 -27.28 13.06 -27.21
N LYS A 296 -27.29 11.75 -26.95
CA LYS A 296 -27.10 10.70 -27.97
C LYS A 296 -27.65 9.36 -27.49
N ASP A 297 -28.64 8.86 -28.22
CA ASP A 297 -29.33 7.61 -27.92
C ASP A 297 -28.37 6.41 -27.85
N SER A 298 -28.54 5.56 -26.84
CA SER A 298 -28.30 4.10 -26.91
C SER A 298 -29.22 3.36 -25.93
N ASP A 299 -30.51 3.71 -25.94
CA ASP A 299 -31.58 2.94 -25.27
C ASP A 299 -31.64 1.50 -25.81
N ASP A 300 -31.31 0.50 -24.97
CA ASP A 300 -32.09 -0.73 -24.75
C ASP A 300 -31.41 -1.68 -23.72
N LYS A 301 -31.29 -1.25 -22.46
CA LYS A 301 -31.35 -2.17 -21.29
C LYS A 301 -32.70 -1.94 -20.61
N GLU A 302 -33.65 -2.86 -20.80
CA GLU A 302 -35.02 -2.77 -20.26
C GLU A 302 -34.99 -2.97 -18.73
N LYS A 303 -34.73 -1.89 -17.96
CA LYS A 303 -34.64 -1.94 -16.48
C LYS A 303 -35.83 -2.72 -15.92
N SER A 304 -35.54 -3.79 -15.17
CA SER A 304 -36.57 -4.70 -14.66
C SER A 304 -37.50 -3.97 -13.71
N GLN A 305 -38.77 -4.40 -13.64
CA GLN A 305 -39.74 -3.76 -12.76
C GLN A 305 -39.45 -4.15 -11.31
N ALA A 306 -38.76 -3.25 -10.58
CA ALA A 306 -38.35 -3.40 -9.18
C ALA A 306 -39.39 -4.16 -8.35
N LYS A 307 -38.96 -5.33 -7.87
CA LYS A 307 -39.79 -6.33 -7.19
C LYS A 307 -40.08 -5.89 -5.75
N GLU A 308 -41.25 -6.24 -5.21
CA GLU A 308 -41.50 -6.04 -3.77
C GLU A 308 -40.46 -6.85 -2.97
N PRO A 309 -39.74 -6.24 -2.00
CA PRO A 309 -38.67 -6.92 -1.27
C PRO A 309 -39.10 -8.27 -0.71
N ALA A 310 -38.19 -9.23 -0.80
CA ALA A 310 -38.45 -10.59 -0.36
C ALA A 310 -38.70 -10.61 1.17
N LYS A 311 -39.55 -11.52 1.62
CA LYS A 311 -39.84 -11.67 3.04
C LYS A 311 -38.98 -12.78 3.61
N GLN A 312 -38.47 -12.58 4.81
CA GLN A 312 -37.68 -13.56 5.55
C GLN A 312 -38.34 -14.94 5.50
N SER A 313 -37.59 -15.93 5.02
CA SER A 313 -38.02 -17.32 4.90
C SER A 313 -38.04 -18.00 6.28
N GLY A 314 -39.00 -18.89 6.48
CA GLY A 314 -39.03 -19.78 7.65
C GLY A 314 -38.00 -20.93 7.59
N GLU A 315 -37.22 -21.00 6.49
CA GLU A 315 -36.11 -21.94 6.29
C GLU A 315 -34.74 -21.30 6.58
N LEU A 316 -34.69 -19.97 6.73
CA LEU A 316 -33.49 -19.23 7.13
C LEU A 316 -33.13 -19.57 8.58
N GLY A 317 -31.83 -19.63 8.87
CA GLY A 317 -31.28 -19.86 10.19
C GLY A 317 -31.57 -18.73 11.18
N LYS A 318 -31.12 -18.89 12.42
CA LYS A 318 -31.46 -17.99 13.55
C LYS A 318 -30.30 -17.14 14.06
N THR A 319 -29.09 -17.55 13.74
CA THR A 319 -27.81 -17.04 14.20
C THR A 319 -26.78 -17.42 13.13
N TRP A 320 -25.70 -16.66 13.01
CA TRP A 320 -24.72 -16.75 11.93
C TRP A 320 -24.16 -18.17 11.75
N ASP A 321 -23.95 -18.92 12.83
CA ASP A 321 -23.49 -20.33 12.93
C ASP A 321 -24.34 -21.38 12.18
N SER A 322 -25.37 -20.94 11.47
CA SER A 322 -26.17 -21.75 10.55
C SER A 322 -25.75 -21.61 9.09
N TYR A 323 -24.90 -20.65 8.76
CA TYR A 323 -24.32 -20.38 7.43
C TYR A 323 -25.35 -20.25 6.29
N THR A 324 -26.58 -19.82 6.62
CA THR A 324 -27.66 -19.65 5.64
C THR A 324 -27.85 -18.19 5.24
N VAL A 325 -27.68 -17.86 3.96
CA VAL A 325 -28.05 -16.55 3.40
C VAL A 325 -29.33 -16.69 2.58
N GLN A 326 -30.31 -15.81 2.75
CA GLN A 326 -31.42 -15.65 1.81
C GLN A 326 -31.08 -14.59 0.78
N ILE A 327 -31.10 -14.96 -0.50
CA ILE A 327 -31.06 -14.04 -1.63
C ILE A 327 -32.41 -14.16 -2.35
N ASN A 328 -33.11 -13.03 -2.45
CA ASN A 328 -34.48 -12.95 -2.96
C ASN A 328 -35.43 -13.98 -2.29
N ASP A 329 -36.11 -14.82 -3.07
CA ASP A 329 -37.03 -15.85 -2.55
C ASP A 329 -36.32 -17.16 -2.12
N LYS A 330 -34.98 -17.25 -2.24
CA LYS A 330 -34.23 -18.49 -2.04
C LYS A 330 -33.29 -18.40 -0.83
N VAL A 331 -33.34 -19.41 0.03
CA VAL A 331 -32.32 -19.65 1.06
C VAL A 331 -31.20 -20.53 0.47
N LEU A 332 -29.96 -20.12 0.69
CA LEU A 332 -28.72 -20.85 0.43
C LEU A 332 -28.16 -21.36 1.78
N THR A 333 -27.17 -22.24 1.72
CA THR A 333 -26.38 -22.66 2.88
C THR A 333 -24.96 -22.82 2.40
N LEU A 334 -24.01 -22.11 3.00
CA LEU A 334 -22.61 -22.15 2.62
C LEU A 334 -21.96 -23.45 3.15
N PRO A 335 -20.91 -23.96 2.48
CA PRO A 335 -20.53 -23.64 1.11
C PRO A 335 -21.58 -24.18 0.10
N CYS A 336 -21.86 -23.44 -0.97
CA CYS A 336 -22.83 -23.86 -2.01
C CYS A 336 -22.25 -23.84 -3.44
N THR A 337 -22.98 -24.37 -4.42
CA THR A 337 -22.51 -24.35 -5.81
C THR A 337 -22.84 -23.03 -6.52
N LEU A 338 -22.02 -22.61 -7.48
CA LEU A 338 -22.29 -21.48 -8.38
C LEU A 338 -23.71 -21.51 -8.97
N ALA A 339 -24.17 -22.67 -9.43
CA ALA A 339 -25.50 -22.83 -9.99
C ALA A 339 -26.63 -22.70 -8.95
N GLU A 340 -26.35 -22.95 -7.67
CA GLU A 340 -27.28 -22.69 -6.58
C GLU A 340 -27.36 -21.20 -6.26
N LEU A 341 -26.24 -20.47 -6.28
CA LEU A 341 -26.23 -19.01 -6.15
C LEU A 341 -26.94 -18.33 -7.34
N GLU A 342 -26.60 -18.68 -8.59
CA GLU A 342 -27.26 -18.09 -9.78
C GLU A 342 -28.79 -18.34 -9.76
N SER A 343 -29.24 -19.49 -9.24
CA SER A 343 -30.68 -19.79 -9.09
C SER A 343 -31.42 -18.97 -8.02
N ALA A 344 -30.72 -18.11 -7.26
CA ALA A 344 -31.35 -17.11 -6.38
C ALA A 344 -31.72 -15.79 -7.09
N GLY A 345 -31.29 -15.61 -8.35
CA GLY A 345 -31.67 -14.47 -9.18
C GLY A 345 -30.59 -13.41 -9.40
N VAL A 346 -29.35 -13.70 -8.99
CA VAL A 346 -28.14 -12.98 -9.40
C VAL A 346 -27.37 -13.79 -10.45
N THR A 347 -26.39 -13.20 -11.13
CA THR A 347 -25.53 -13.87 -12.11
C THR A 347 -24.09 -13.36 -12.01
N LEU A 348 -23.12 -14.28 -12.03
CA LEU A 348 -21.69 -13.96 -12.05
C LEU A 348 -21.38 -12.99 -13.19
N ASP A 349 -20.75 -11.85 -12.87
CA ASP A 349 -20.12 -11.03 -13.87
C ASP A 349 -18.88 -11.74 -14.43
N ARG A 350 -18.91 -11.97 -15.74
CA ARG A 350 -17.87 -12.65 -16.52
C ARG A 350 -17.05 -11.66 -17.36
N GLU A 351 -17.36 -10.37 -17.26
CA GLU A 351 -16.57 -9.25 -17.80
C GLU A 351 -15.49 -8.87 -16.77
N TYR A 352 -15.83 -8.78 -15.48
CA TYR A 352 -14.85 -8.65 -14.38
C TYR A 352 -14.09 -9.95 -14.09
N THR A 353 -14.76 -11.02 -13.61
CA THR A 353 -14.09 -12.29 -13.22
C THR A 353 -14.43 -13.43 -14.19
N PRO A 354 -13.55 -13.80 -15.14
CA PRO A 354 -13.85 -14.83 -16.13
C PRO A 354 -14.17 -16.19 -15.51
N GLU A 355 -15.21 -16.86 -16.00
CA GLU A 355 -15.64 -18.16 -15.44
C GLU A 355 -14.61 -19.31 -15.63
N ASP A 356 -13.55 -19.12 -16.41
CA ASP A 356 -12.38 -20.01 -16.55
C ASP A 356 -11.07 -19.44 -16.00
N TYR A 357 -11.12 -18.35 -15.21
CA TYR A 357 -10.04 -17.94 -14.31
C TYR A 357 -9.64 -19.08 -13.37
N VAL A 358 -8.35 -19.18 -13.02
CA VAL A 358 -7.78 -20.33 -12.32
C VAL A 358 -7.43 -19.99 -10.87
N VAL A 359 -8.21 -20.51 -9.93
CA VAL A 359 -7.96 -20.41 -8.48
C VAL A 359 -7.02 -21.55 -8.09
N ASN A 360 -5.93 -21.29 -7.34
CA ASN A 360 -5.01 -22.35 -6.91
C ASN A 360 -5.53 -23.10 -5.68
N VAL A 361 -4.74 -24.04 -5.16
CA VAL A 361 -5.14 -24.92 -4.05
C VAL A 361 -5.17 -24.13 -2.76
N GLU A 362 -6.22 -24.30 -1.94
CA GLU A 362 -6.38 -23.63 -0.64
C GLU A 362 -6.51 -22.08 -0.75
N GLU A 363 -6.77 -21.57 -1.96
CA GLU A 363 -7.09 -20.17 -2.27
C GLU A 363 -8.59 -19.97 -2.58
N TYR A 364 -9.04 -18.72 -2.52
CA TYR A 364 -10.30 -18.23 -3.07
C TYR A 364 -10.06 -17.07 -4.05
N GLU A 365 -11.04 -16.77 -4.88
CA GLU A 365 -11.07 -15.59 -5.75
C GLU A 365 -12.33 -14.77 -5.46
N LEU A 366 -12.26 -13.43 -5.54
CA LEU A 366 -13.43 -12.58 -5.38
C LEU A 366 -14.20 -12.47 -6.71
N ALA A 367 -15.51 -12.59 -6.63
CA ALA A 367 -16.39 -12.58 -7.79
C ALA A 367 -17.68 -11.81 -7.51
N TRP A 368 -18.07 -10.98 -8.48
CA TRP A 368 -19.23 -10.10 -8.37
C TRP A 368 -20.45 -10.71 -9.05
N PHE A 369 -21.63 -10.53 -8.44
CA PHE A 369 -22.88 -11.18 -8.86
C PHE A 369 -24.03 -10.18 -8.99
N MET A 370 -24.26 -9.70 -10.21
CA MET A 370 -25.32 -8.74 -10.53
C MET A 370 -26.73 -9.34 -10.56
N ASP A 371 -27.72 -8.55 -10.16
CA ASP A 371 -29.15 -8.79 -10.40
C ASP A 371 -29.66 -8.16 -11.73
N GLY A 372 -30.95 -8.33 -12.04
CA GLY A 372 -31.56 -7.79 -13.27
C GLY A 372 -31.78 -6.26 -13.29
N ASN A 373 -31.39 -5.53 -12.26
CA ASN A 373 -31.54 -4.07 -12.13
C ASN A 373 -30.18 -3.34 -12.12
N GLY A 374 -29.10 -4.06 -11.79
CA GLY A 374 -27.76 -3.51 -11.55
C GLY A 374 -27.35 -3.45 -10.08
N ASN A 375 -28.10 -4.10 -9.17
CA ASN A 375 -27.63 -4.38 -7.82
C ASN A 375 -26.57 -5.49 -7.89
N GLU A 376 -25.60 -5.49 -6.99
CA GLU A 376 -24.46 -6.41 -6.99
C GLU A 376 -24.25 -7.02 -5.59
N ILE A 377 -23.52 -8.14 -5.50
CA ILE A 377 -22.97 -8.69 -4.26
C ILE A 377 -21.59 -9.30 -4.54
N THR A 378 -20.71 -9.26 -3.55
CA THR A 378 -19.36 -9.83 -3.61
C THR A 378 -19.36 -11.24 -3.00
N VAL A 379 -18.65 -12.17 -3.64
CA VAL A 379 -18.73 -13.61 -3.33
C VAL A 379 -17.36 -14.27 -3.41
N GLU A 380 -17.02 -15.05 -2.39
CA GLU A 380 -15.76 -15.80 -2.30
C GLU A 380 -15.89 -17.15 -3.03
N MET A 381 -15.14 -17.32 -4.13
CA MET A 381 -15.15 -18.52 -4.97
C MET A 381 -13.95 -19.42 -4.65
N VAL A 382 -14.15 -20.36 -3.73
CA VAL A 382 -13.10 -21.12 -3.03
C VAL A 382 -12.76 -22.45 -3.71
N ASN A 383 -11.46 -22.76 -3.82
CA ASN A 383 -10.98 -24.05 -4.33
C ASN A 383 -10.64 -25.05 -3.21
N MET A 384 -11.67 -25.77 -2.76
CA MET A 384 -11.54 -26.89 -1.81
C MET A 384 -11.03 -28.20 -2.47
N THR A 385 -10.07 -28.13 -3.41
CA THR A 385 -9.57 -29.31 -4.16
C THR A 385 -8.04 -29.40 -4.30
N ASP A 386 -7.53 -30.62 -4.50
CA ASP A 386 -6.09 -30.97 -4.50
C ASP A 386 -5.27 -30.51 -5.73
N LYS A 387 -5.77 -29.51 -6.45
CA LYS A 387 -5.23 -28.96 -7.71
C LYS A 387 -5.89 -27.60 -8.02
N PRO A 388 -5.25 -26.71 -8.81
CA PRO A 388 -5.94 -25.54 -9.36
C PRO A 388 -7.16 -25.92 -10.21
N ILE A 389 -8.22 -25.12 -10.16
CA ILE A 389 -9.47 -25.30 -10.92
C ILE A 389 -9.98 -23.99 -11.51
N ALA A 390 -10.92 -24.09 -12.45
CA ALA A 390 -11.63 -22.92 -12.96
C ALA A 390 -12.61 -22.39 -11.90
N LEU A 391 -12.81 -21.07 -11.84
CA LEU A 391 -13.76 -20.41 -10.93
C LEU A 391 -15.16 -21.03 -10.95
N LYS A 392 -15.66 -21.45 -12.12
CA LYS A 392 -16.97 -22.16 -12.24
C LYS A 392 -17.04 -23.55 -11.59
N ASP A 393 -15.89 -24.15 -11.29
CA ASP A 393 -15.77 -25.44 -10.62
C ASP A 393 -15.52 -25.27 -9.09
N CYS A 394 -15.28 -24.03 -8.61
CA CYS A 394 -15.18 -23.68 -7.19
C CYS A 394 -16.54 -23.75 -6.48
N VAL A 395 -16.49 -23.71 -5.14
CA VAL A 395 -17.68 -23.49 -4.29
C VAL A 395 -17.78 -22.02 -3.89
N VAL A 396 -19.01 -21.56 -3.67
CA VAL A 396 -19.30 -20.29 -3.00
C VAL A 396 -19.11 -20.51 -1.51
N GLY A 397 -18.03 -19.97 -0.94
CA GLY A 397 -17.66 -20.11 0.47
C GLY A 397 -18.15 -18.97 1.36
N GLY A 398 -18.20 -17.74 0.83
CA GLY A 398 -18.70 -16.57 1.54
C GLY A 398 -19.46 -15.61 0.64
N ILE A 399 -20.29 -14.78 1.27
CA ILE A 399 -21.15 -13.78 0.62
C ILE A 399 -21.11 -12.50 1.44
N SER A 400 -20.74 -11.40 0.79
CA SER A 400 -20.73 -10.04 1.34
C SER A 400 -21.76 -9.15 0.63
N VAL A 401 -22.34 -8.20 1.36
CA VAL A 401 -23.33 -7.24 0.85
C VAL A 401 -23.26 -5.94 1.65
N ASP A 402 -23.37 -4.81 0.96
CA ASP A 402 -23.36 -3.46 1.54
C ASP A 402 -24.66 -2.68 1.26
N ALA A 403 -24.69 -1.39 1.61
CA ALA A 403 -25.85 -0.52 1.39
C ALA A 403 -26.10 -0.21 -0.10
N TYR A 404 -25.05 0.03 -0.88
CA TYR A 404 -25.14 0.31 -2.32
C TYR A 404 -25.66 -0.91 -3.09
N SER A 405 -25.25 -2.10 -2.67
CA SER A 405 -25.69 -3.42 -3.14
C SER A 405 -27.21 -3.63 -3.11
N VAL A 406 -27.99 -2.78 -2.42
CA VAL A 406 -29.45 -2.88 -2.34
C VAL A 406 -30.20 -1.57 -2.59
N GLU A 407 -29.53 -0.46 -2.92
CA GLU A 407 -30.14 0.89 -2.96
C GLU A 407 -31.19 1.04 -4.07
N GLU A 408 -30.85 0.67 -5.31
CA GLU A 408 -31.77 0.65 -6.46
C GLU A 408 -32.93 -0.33 -6.26
N GLY A 409 -32.73 -1.35 -5.41
CA GLY A 409 -33.73 -2.29 -4.95
C GLY A 409 -34.15 -3.33 -5.98
N GLY A 410 -35.02 -4.24 -5.53
CA GLY A 410 -35.43 -5.42 -6.30
C GLY A 410 -34.58 -6.65 -6.00
N LEU A 411 -33.31 -6.47 -5.63
CA LEU A 411 -32.55 -7.43 -4.84
C LEU A 411 -33.05 -7.45 -3.39
N THR A 412 -32.77 -8.51 -2.65
CA THR A 412 -32.98 -8.60 -1.20
C THR A 412 -32.02 -9.64 -0.65
N VAL A 413 -31.15 -9.24 0.29
CA VAL A 413 -30.22 -10.16 0.99
C VAL A 413 -30.57 -10.14 2.49
N ILE A 414 -30.75 -11.32 3.08
CA ILE A 414 -31.11 -11.47 4.50
C ILE A 414 -30.27 -12.60 5.11
N PHE A 415 -29.50 -12.24 6.12
CA PHE A 415 -28.63 -13.12 6.90
C PHE A 415 -29.41 -13.81 8.02
N PRO A 416 -28.83 -14.83 8.71
CA PRO A 416 -29.50 -15.55 9.78
C PRO A 416 -30.13 -14.65 10.86
N GLY A 417 -31.17 -15.16 11.52
CA GLY A 417 -31.98 -14.37 12.47
C GLY A 417 -32.94 -13.38 11.80
N GLY A 418 -32.62 -12.92 10.59
CA GLY A 418 -33.35 -11.87 9.87
C GLY A 418 -32.59 -10.54 9.79
N ILE A 419 -31.27 -10.57 9.98
CA ILE A 419 -30.40 -9.41 9.84
C ILE A 419 -30.26 -9.06 8.35
N GLN A 420 -30.27 -7.77 8.03
CA GLN A 420 -30.14 -7.23 6.69
C GLN A 420 -29.66 -5.77 6.78
N ILE A 421 -29.27 -5.18 5.65
CA ILE A 421 -29.06 -3.74 5.55
C ILE A 421 -30.25 -2.98 6.14
N GLY A 422 -29.97 -1.98 6.97
CA GLY A 422 -30.96 -1.22 7.74
C GLY A 422 -31.48 -1.89 9.01
N SER A 423 -30.95 -3.06 9.42
CA SER A 423 -31.14 -3.60 10.78
C SER A 423 -30.46 -2.71 11.83
N THR A 424 -30.90 -2.76 13.09
CA THR A 424 -30.20 -2.06 14.19
C THR A 424 -29.18 -2.98 14.86
N GLU A 425 -28.09 -2.42 15.38
CA GLU A 425 -27.12 -3.11 16.28
C GLU A 425 -27.85 -3.96 17.34
N ALA A 426 -28.89 -3.40 17.96
CA ALA A 426 -29.67 -4.07 18.99
C ALA A 426 -30.48 -5.28 18.50
N ASP A 427 -30.81 -5.35 17.20
CA ASP A 427 -31.40 -6.55 16.58
C ASP A 427 -30.31 -7.59 16.25
N VAL A 428 -29.13 -7.17 15.80
CA VAL A 428 -27.95 -8.03 15.53
C VAL A 428 -27.51 -8.74 16.82
N LEU A 429 -27.22 -7.99 17.88
CA LEU A 429 -26.82 -8.53 19.18
C LEU A 429 -27.94 -9.38 19.83
N ALA A 430 -29.20 -9.16 19.48
CA ALA A 430 -30.32 -9.99 19.93
C ALA A 430 -30.49 -11.31 19.13
N ALA A 431 -29.98 -11.37 17.89
CA ALA A 431 -29.95 -12.57 17.06
C ALA A 431 -28.70 -13.42 17.31
N TYR A 432 -27.53 -12.77 17.37
CA TYR A 432 -26.20 -13.41 17.35
C TYR A 432 -25.55 -13.51 18.74
N GLY A 433 -25.91 -12.61 19.66
CA GLY A 433 -25.38 -12.58 21.03
C GLY A 433 -24.19 -11.65 21.19
N GLU A 434 -23.27 -12.03 22.07
CA GLU A 434 -22.01 -11.31 22.32
C GLU A 434 -21.03 -11.62 21.17
N PRO A 435 -20.40 -10.62 20.53
CA PRO A 435 -19.43 -10.84 19.45
C PRO A 435 -18.12 -11.42 19.96
N SER A 436 -17.36 -12.01 19.05
CA SER A 436 -16.00 -12.49 19.31
C SER A 436 -14.99 -11.33 19.36
N ASP A 437 -15.19 -10.32 18.52
CA ASP A 437 -14.42 -9.07 18.52
C ASP A 437 -15.28 -7.86 18.12
N THR A 438 -14.86 -6.64 18.46
CA THR A 438 -15.60 -5.39 18.18
C THR A 438 -14.68 -4.20 18.04
N TYR A 439 -14.83 -3.47 16.94
CA TYR A 439 -14.17 -2.20 16.67
C TYR A 439 -15.19 -1.05 16.77
N GLU A 440 -14.93 -0.06 17.62
CA GLU A 440 -15.74 1.16 17.78
C GLU A 440 -14.98 2.35 17.16
N SER A 441 -15.55 3.04 16.16
CA SER A 441 -14.98 4.27 15.58
C SER A 441 -15.90 5.47 15.80
N GLU A 442 -15.32 6.61 16.19
CA GLU A 442 -16.03 7.90 16.24
C GLU A 442 -16.17 8.57 14.86
N GLU A 443 -15.63 7.96 13.78
CA GLU A 443 -15.58 8.53 12.42
C GLU A 443 -16.28 7.67 11.35
N TYR A 444 -16.08 6.35 11.35
CA TYR A 444 -16.64 5.45 10.33
C TYR A 444 -17.85 4.63 10.80
N GLY A 445 -17.91 4.29 12.10
CA GLY A 445 -18.98 3.46 12.67
C GLY A 445 -18.45 2.27 13.47
N ASN A 446 -19.31 1.30 13.77
CA ASN A 446 -18.94 0.13 14.58
C ASN A 446 -18.96 -1.17 13.76
N SER A 447 -17.94 -2.01 13.94
CA SER A 447 -17.84 -3.35 13.34
C SER A 447 -17.90 -4.45 14.40
N PHE A 448 -18.65 -5.52 14.13
CA PHE A 448 -18.92 -6.62 15.05
C PHE A 448 -18.65 -7.97 14.36
N THR A 449 -17.67 -8.72 14.88
CA THR A 449 -17.24 -9.99 14.29
C THR A 449 -17.53 -11.18 15.20
N TRP A 450 -18.01 -12.27 14.61
CA TRP A 450 -18.20 -13.58 15.25
C TRP A 450 -17.38 -14.65 14.51
N PHE A 451 -16.55 -15.41 15.23
CA PHE A 451 -15.77 -16.54 14.69
C PHE A 451 -16.31 -17.88 15.23
N ASP A 452 -16.27 -18.94 14.41
CA ASP A 452 -16.61 -20.29 14.87
C ASP A 452 -15.45 -20.97 15.61
N GLU A 453 -15.44 -20.88 16.94
CA GLU A 453 -14.54 -21.63 17.84
C GLU A 453 -14.56 -23.17 17.63
N ASN A 454 -15.50 -23.71 16.84
CA ASN A 454 -15.66 -25.13 16.55
C ASN A 454 -15.17 -25.53 15.15
N SER A 455 -14.84 -24.59 14.26
CA SER A 455 -14.28 -24.90 12.94
C SER A 455 -12.79 -25.25 13.03
N GLU A 456 -12.29 -25.95 12.00
CA GLU A 456 -10.85 -26.08 11.75
C GLU A 456 -10.33 -24.97 10.81
N ASN A 457 -11.22 -24.08 10.31
CA ASN A 457 -10.90 -22.95 9.45
C ASN A 457 -11.00 -21.61 10.20
N TYR A 458 -10.08 -20.67 9.93
CA TYR A 458 -10.03 -19.37 10.60
C TYR A 458 -11.03 -18.35 10.03
N TYR A 459 -11.42 -18.50 8.76
CA TYR A 459 -12.33 -17.59 8.07
C TYR A 459 -13.82 -17.87 8.32
N ASP A 460 -14.14 -18.96 9.03
CA ASP A 460 -15.53 -19.35 9.33
C ASP A 460 -16.15 -18.41 10.38
N GLY A 461 -17.09 -17.58 9.95
CA GLY A 461 -17.62 -16.51 10.79
C GLY A 461 -18.56 -15.54 10.07
N CYS A 462 -18.86 -14.43 10.75
CA CYS A 462 -19.71 -13.35 10.26
C CYS A 462 -19.19 -12.00 10.76
N SER A 463 -19.06 -11.02 9.86
CA SER A 463 -18.91 -9.61 10.22
C SER A 463 -20.20 -8.86 9.93
N ILE A 464 -20.51 -7.88 10.77
CA ILE A 464 -21.59 -6.91 10.58
C ILE A 464 -21.05 -5.53 10.95
N ASP A 465 -21.11 -4.60 10.01
CA ASP A 465 -20.70 -3.21 10.19
C ASP A 465 -21.93 -2.31 10.34
N THR A 466 -21.75 -1.09 10.85
CA THR A 466 -22.84 -0.13 11.07
C THR A 466 -22.42 1.33 10.84
N GLU A 467 -23.23 2.06 10.08
CA GLU A 467 -23.00 3.46 9.69
C GLU A 467 -23.05 4.40 10.92
N LEU A 468 -22.03 5.27 11.07
CA LEU A 468 -21.92 6.19 12.21
C LEU A 468 -23.15 7.09 12.43
N GLU A 469 -23.71 7.72 11.38
CA GLU A 469 -24.81 8.69 11.54
C GLU A 469 -26.11 8.03 12.03
N THR A 470 -26.37 6.78 11.65
CA THR A 470 -27.68 6.13 11.88
C THR A 470 -27.65 4.98 12.88
N GLY A 471 -26.49 4.35 13.11
CA GLY A 471 -26.36 3.13 13.92
C GLY A 471 -27.12 1.94 13.31
N LEU A 472 -27.23 1.91 11.98
CA LEU A 472 -27.87 0.87 11.20
C LEU A 472 -26.83 0.06 10.42
N VAL A 473 -27.13 -1.21 10.17
CA VAL A 473 -26.28 -2.11 9.40
C VAL A 473 -26.16 -1.63 7.96
N ASP A 474 -24.93 -1.39 7.53
CA ASP A 474 -24.54 -0.88 6.21
C ASP A 474 -23.62 -1.85 5.43
N SER A 475 -22.88 -2.73 6.12
CA SER A 475 -22.16 -3.86 5.54
C SER A 475 -22.37 -5.16 6.33
N MET A 476 -22.36 -6.30 5.64
CA MET A 476 -22.45 -7.64 6.22
C MET A 476 -21.63 -8.66 5.40
N SER A 477 -20.88 -9.53 6.08
CA SER A 477 -20.22 -10.70 5.47
C SER A 477 -20.49 -11.99 6.27
N LEU A 478 -20.65 -13.12 5.59
CA LEU A 478 -20.82 -14.45 6.18
C LEU A 478 -20.07 -15.49 5.35
N THR A 479 -19.14 -16.22 5.99
CA THR A 479 -18.20 -17.13 5.33
C THR A 479 -18.15 -18.49 6.03
N HIS A 480 -18.06 -19.58 5.25
CA HIS A 480 -17.88 -20.95 5.75
C HIS A 480 -17.24 -21.88 4.69
N TYR A 481 -16.14 -22.54 5.05
CA TYR A 481 -15.31 -23.38 4.17
C TYR A 481 -15.21 -24.85 4.68
N GLU A 482 -15.96 -25.80 4.08
CA GLU A 482 -15.92 -27.28 4.37
C GLU A 482 -14.87 -28.10 3.58
#